data_AF-A0A9D1LK41-F1
#
_entry.id   AF-A0A9D1LK41-F1
#
_cell.length_a   1.000
_cell.length_b   1.000
_cell.length_c   1.000
_cell.angle_alpha   90.00
_cell.angle_beta   90.00
_cell.angle_gamma   90.00
#
_symmetry.space_group_name_H-M   'P 1'
#
loop_
_entity.id
_entity.type
_entity.pdbx_description
1 polymer ?
#
loop_
_entity_poly.entity_id
_entity_poly.type
_entity_poly.pdbx_seq_one_letter_code
_entity_poly.pdbx_strand_id
1 'polypeptide(L)'
;MKVNVIGQVPKEFVDSEIHAILQENPARAIKEITFERLDGDECKESYELTTVPFERIRRITGYLVGTMDRWNDAKRAEEHDRVKHSL
;
A
#
# COMPACT_ATOMS: atom_id res chain seq x y z
N MET A 1 -12.94 -7.10 0.36
CA MET A 1 -12.32 -7.66 1.57
C MET A 1 -12.64 -9.13 1.63
N LYS A 2 -11.63 -9.99 1.53
CA LYS A 2 -11.75 -11.45 1.72
C LYS A 2 -11.35 -11.79 3.15
N VAL A 3 -12.16 -12.59 3.85
CA VAL A 3 -11.89 -13.00 5.23
C VAL A 3 -11.70 -14.51 5.25
N ASN A 4 -10.54 -14.96 5.73
CA ASN A 4 -10.24 -16.37 5.94
C ASN A 4 -10.12 -16.63 7.44
N VAL A 5 -10.75 -17.72 7.90
CA VAL A 5 -10.65 -18.16 9.29
C VAL A 5 -10.14 -19.60 9.28
N ILE A 6 -9.00 -19.82 9.91
CA ILE A 6 -8.35 -21.14 10.06
C ILE A 6 -8.51 -21.55 11.53
N GLY A 7 -9.33 -22.58 11.76
CA GLY A 7 -9.67 -23.08 13.10
C GLY A 7 -11.00 -22.55 13.65
N GLN A 8 -11.32 -22.90 14.90
CA GLN A 8 -12.51 -22.38 15.60
C GLN A 8 -12.17 -21.05 16.27
N VAL A 9 -12.48 -19.96 15.58
CA VAL A 9 -12.42 -18.59 16.12
C VAL A 9 -13.86 -18.07 16.27
N PRO A 10 -14.23 -17.47 17.42
CA PRO A 10 -15.56 -16.89 17.62
C PRO A 10 -15.83 -15.77 16.61
N LYS A 11 -17.05 -15.73 16.08
CA LYS A 11 -17.45 -14.73 15.08
C LYS A 11 -17.45 -13.31 15.65
N GLU A 12 -17.89 -13.15 16.90
CA GLU A 12 -17.91 -11.86 17.61
C GLU A 12 -16.51 -11.24 17.72
N PHE A 13 -15.50 -12.08 17.96
CA PHE A 13 -14.11 -11.67 17.98
C PHE A 13 -13.65 -11.21 16.59
N VAL A 14 -13.91 -12.01 15.55
CA VAL A 14 -13.57 -11.64 14.16
C VAL A 14 -14.20 -10.32 13.75
N ASP A 15 -15.48 -10.09 14.08
CA ASP A 15 -16.19 -8.87 13.73
C ASP A 15 -15.62 -7.64 14.48
N SER A 16 -15.22 -7.80 15.74
CA SER A 16 -14.52 -6.78 16.53
C SER A 16 -13.18 -6.37 15.91
N GLU A 17 -12.34 -7.35 15.58
CA GLU A 17 -11.01 -7.09 15.02
C GLU A 17 -11.10 -6.45 13.64
N ILE A 18 -12.03 -6.90 12.78
CA ILE A 18 -12.28 -6.26 11.50
C ILE A 18 -12.66 -4.78 11.69
N HIS A 19 -13.50 -4.47 12.69
CA HIS A 19 -13.87 -3.09 12.97
C HIS A 19 -12.67 -2.25 13.43
N ALA A 20 -11.82 -2.79 14.30
CA ALA A 20 -10.59 -2.12 14.75
C ALA A 20 -9.65 -1.81 13.58
N ILE A 21 -9.35 -2.79 12.73
CA ILE A 21 -8.45 -2.62 11.58
C ILE A 21 -9.00 -1.57 10.60
N LEU A 22 -10.32 -1.52 10.40
CA LEU A 22 -10.97 -0.51 9.55
C LEU A 22 -10.87 0.91 10.15
N GLN A 23 -10.92 1.06 11.48
CA GLN A 23 -10.73 2.35 12.15
C GLN A 23 -9.27 2.82 12.07
N GLU A 24 -8.30 1.90 12.16
CA GLU A 24 -6.88 2.22 11.99
C GLU A 24 -6.50 2.59 10.55
N ASN A 25 -7.24 2.07 9.57
CA ASN A 25 -6.96 2.24 8.14
C ASN A 25 -8.11 2.94 7.39
N PRO A 26 -8.48 4.18 7.76
CA PRO A 26 -9.69 4.83 7.22
C PRO A 26 -9.57 5.19 5.72
N ALA A 27 -8.34 5.36 5.21
CA ALA A 27 -8.08 5.77 3.83
C ALA A 27 -7.75 4.60 2.89
N ARG A 28 -7.67 3.35 3.40
CA ARG A 28 -7.20 2.19 2.62
C ARG A 28 -8.13 1.00 2.82
N ALA A 29 -8.65 0.47 1.72
CA ALA A 29 -9.44 -0.76 1.75
C ALA A 29 -8.56 -1.96 2.10
N ILE A 30 -9.07 -2.88 2.92
CA ILE A 30 -8.39 -4.14 3.24
C ILE A 30 -8.72 -5.17 2.14
N LYS A 31 -7.67 -5.77 1.56
CA LYS A 31 -7.79 -6.74 0.47
C LYS A 31 -8.15 -8.12 1.03
N GLU A 32 -7.34 -8.61 1.96
CA GLU A 32 -7.50 -9.92 2.59
C GLU A 32 -7.12 -9.86 4.07
N ILE A 33 -7.88 -10.54 4.92
CA ILE A 33 -7.59 -10.73 6.35
C ILE A 33 -7.66 -12.22 6.64
N THR A 34 -6.69 -12.73 7.39
CA THR A 34 -6.62 -14.12 7.81
C THR A 34 -6.46 -14.18 9.32
N PHE A 35 -7.38 -14.91 9.96
CA PHE A 35 -7.34 -15.28 11.37
C PHE A 35 -6.94 -16.74 11.49
N GLU A 36 -5.83 -17.02 12.16
CA GLU A 36 -5.31 -18.37 12.37
C GLU A 36 -5.28 -18.65 13.86
N ARG A 37 -6.06 -19.64 14.31
CA ARG A 37 -5.97 -20.12 15.68
C ARG A 37 -4.64 -20.88 15.86
N LEU A 38 -3.83 -20.42 16.80
CA LEU A 38 -2.61 -21.09 17.24
C LEU A 38 -2.93 -22.04 18.41
N ASP A 39 -1.92 -22.81 18.85
CA ASP A 39 -2.07 -23.74 19.96
C ASP A 39 -2.60 -23.02 21.22
N GLY A 40 -3.64 -23.59 21.84
CA GLY A 40 -4.31 -22.98 22.98
C GLY A 40 -5.39 -21.96 22.57
N ASP A 41 -5.30 -20.77 23.17
CA ASP A 41 -6.28 -19.66 23.02
C ASP A 41 -5.72 -18.47 22.23
N GLU A 42 -4.53 -18.60 21.63
CA GLU A 42 -3.93 -17.53 20.82
C GLU A 42 -4.49 -17.51 19.40
N CYS A 43 -4.73 -16.32 18.86
CA CYS A 43 -5.14 -16.10 17.48
C CYS A 43 -4.14 -15.17 16.79
N LYS A 44 -3.61 -15.60 15.65
CA LYS A 44 -2.77 -14.79 14.80
C LYS A 44 -3.61 -14.10 13.74
N GLU A 45 -3.54 -12.78 13.72
CA GLU A 45 -4.15 -11.95 12.69
C GLU A 45 -3.11 -11.48 11.68
N SER A 46 -3.47 -11.55 10.40
CA SER A 46 -2.65 -11.02 9.31
C SER A 46 -3.55 -10.40 8.26
N TYR A 47 -3.19 -9.22 7.78
CA TYR A 47 -3.98 -8.52 6.77
C TYR A 47 -3.11 -7.87 5.70
N GLU A 48 -3.63 -7.89 4.47
CA GLU A 48 -3.05 -7.20 3.32
C GLU A 48 -3.92 -5.99 2.97
N LEU A 49 -3.32 -4.80 2.97
CA LEU A 49 -4.00 -3.57 2.54
C LEU A 49 -3.97 -3.46 1.01
N THR A 50 -5.02 -2.89 0.44
CA THR A 50 -5.08 -2.60 -0.99
C THR A 50 -3.96 -1.63 -1.37
N THR A 51 -3.31 -1.91 -2.49
CA THR A 51 -2.32 -1.01 -3.09
C THR A 51 -3.04 0.23 -3.59
N VAL A 52 -2.58 1.40 -3.16
CA VAL A 52 -3.11 2.68 -3.66
C VAL A 52 -2.28 3.06 -4.88
N PRO A 53 -2.91 3.37 -6.03
CA PRO A 53 -2.17 3.85 -7.19
C PRO A 53 -1.51 5.18 -6.84
N PHE A 54 -0.25 5.33 -7.25
CA PHE A 54 0.48 6.58 -7.11
C PHE A 54 1.09 6.95 -8.46
N GLU A 55 1.12 8.24 -8.73
CA GLU A 55 1.78 8.78 -9.91
C GLU A 55 3.16 9.30 -9.51
N ARG A 56 4.15 9.04 -10.37
CA ARG A 56 5.49 9.60 -10.22
C ARG A 56 5.57 10.90 -11.02
N ILE A 57 5.67 12.01 -10.31
CA ILE A 57 5.99 13.31 -10.90
C ILE A 57 7.51 13.53 -10.90
N ARG A 58 8.00 14.29 -11.87
CA ARG A 58 9.42 14.65 -12.02
C ARG A 58 9.58 16.16 -11.95
N ARG A 59 10.71 16.62 -11.42
CA ARG A 59 11.08 18.04 -11.41
C ARG A 59 11.93 18.37 -12.63
N ILE A 60 11.46 19.30 -13.45
CA ILE A 60 12.28 20.00 -14.44
C ILE A 60 12.70 21.34 -13.82
N THR A 61 13.72 21.96 -14.41
CA THR A 61 14.16 23.32 -14.14
C THR A 61 12.96 24.28 -14.15
N GLY A 62 12.50 24.66 -12.96
CA GLY A 62 11.38 25.57 -12.73
C GLY A 62 9.98 24.97 -12.47
N TYR A 63 9.71 23.68 -12.72
CA TYR A 63 8.34 23.13 -12.55
C TYR A 63 8.27 21.59 -12.40
N LEU A 64 7.12 21.09 -11.97
CA LEU A 64 6.79 19.66 -11.85
C LEU A 64 6.02 19.19 -13.09
N VAL A 65 6.34 18.00 -13.60
CA VAL A 65 5.65 17.36 -14.73
C VAL A 65 5.31 15.91 -14.38
N GLY A 66 4.16 15.42 -14.85
CA GLY A 66 3.76 14.01 -14.70
C GLY A 66 4.57 13.09 -15.60
N THR A 67 4.14 12.92 -16.85
CA THR A 67 4.79 12.04 -17.83
C THR A 67 5.83 12.77 -18.70
N MET A 68 6.72 12.01 -19.32
CA MET A 68 7.76 12.55 -20.23
C MET A 68 7.25 12.77 -21.67
N ASP A 69 5.97 12.51 -21.95
CA ASP A 69 5.42 12.48 -23.30
C ASP A 69 5.50 13.83 -24.05
N ARG A 70 5.63 14.94 -23.30
CA ARG A 70 5.71 16.30 -23.84
C ARG A 70 7.12 16.89 -23.85
N TRP A 71 8.16 16.08 -23.63
CA TRP A 71 9.53 16.58 -23.55
C TRP A 71 10.12 16.71 -24.94
N ASN A 72 10.76 17.85 -25.21
CA ASN A 72 11.62 18.00 -26.39
C ASN A 72 12.98 17.33 -26.14
N ASP A 73 13.76 17.17 -27.20
CA ASP A 73 15.04 16.45 -27.16
C ASP A 73 16.04 17.10 -26.19
N ALA A 74 16.06 18.43 -26.13
CA ALA A 74 16.92 19.18 -25.23
C ALA A 74 16.67 18.86 -23.75
N LYS A 75 15.40 18.79 -23.31
CA LYS A 75 15.05 18.43 -21.92
C LYS A 75 15.39 17.00 -21.58
N ARG A 76 15.32 16.08 -22.55
CA ARG A 76 15.72 14.69 -22.36
C ARG A 76 17.23 14.59 -22.14
N ALA A 77 18.03 15.30 -22.94
CA ALA A 77 19.48 15.36 -22.78
C ALA A 77 19.89 15.94 -21.41
N GLU A 78 19.27 17.05 -20.99
CA GLU A 78 19.53 17.67 -19.68
C GLU A 78 19.28 16.71 -18.51
N GLU A 79 18.20 15.91 -18.57
CA GLU A 79 17.94 14.89 -17.55
C GLU A 79 18.99 13.77 -17.54
N HIS A 80 19.48 13.36 -18.70
CA HIS A 80 20.52 12.34 -18.80
C HIS A 80 21.85 12.80 -18.19
N ASP A 81 22.17 14.09 -18.29
CA ASP A 81 23.39 14.69 -17.77
C ASP A 81 23.35 14.95 -16.25
N ARG A 82 22.21 14.70 -15.58
CA ARG A 82 22.09 14.92 -14.14
C ARG A 82 22.98 13.96 -13.35
N VAL A 83 23.75 14.53 -12.42
CA VAL A 83 24.61 13.79 -11.50
C VAL A 83 23.75 13.02 -10.50
N LYS A 84 23.95 11.70 -10.44
CA LYS A 84 23.34 10.83 -9.44
C LYS A 84 24.29 10.73 -8.26
N HIS A 85 23.89 11.26 -7.12
CA HIS A 85 24.63 11.08 -5.88
C HIS A 85 24.20 9.76 -5.22
N SER A 86 25.16 8.87 -4.95
CA SER A 86 24.95 7.74 -4.04
C SER A 86 25.20 8.19 -2.60
N LEU A 87 24.45 7.60 -1.66
CA LEU A 87 24.71 7.73 -0.21
C LEU A 87 25.92 6.91 0.20
#